data_AF-A0A0S8HGJ7-F1
#
_entry.id   AF-A0A0S8HGJ7-F1
#
_cell.length_a   1.000
_cell.length_b   1.000
_cell.length_c   1.000
_cell.angle_alpha   90.00
_cell.angle_beta   90.00
_cell.angle_gamma   90.00
#
_symmetry.space_group_name_H-M   'P 1'
#
loop_
_entity.id
_entity.type
_entity.pdbx_description
1 polymer ?
#
loop_
_entity_poly.entity_id
_entity_poly.type
_entity_poly.pdbx_seq_one_letter_code
_entity_poly.pdbx_strand_id
1 'polypeptide(L)'
;MKKFHVRLSVITLTKDNSMALKRIFILILSCLMYGMLPVLKAQITPWEAISQMQKGINMGNTLEPPDEGYWPAGWNNPKAEELYFDMYEQAAFDCVRIPVRWDKHTGNTSPYKID
;
A
#
# COMPACT_ATOMS: atom_id res chain seq x y z
N MET A 1 -68.68 11.17 -31.47
CA MET A 1 -67.21 11.28 -31.42
C MET A 1 -66.82 12.17 -30.24
N LYS A 2 -66.26 11.62 -29.16
CA LYS A 2 -65.77 12.40 -28.00
C LYS A 2 -64.28 12.66 -28.18
N LYS A 3 -63.87 13.92 -28.39
CA LYS A 3 -62.47 14.34 -28.47
C LYS A 3 -61.86 14.36 -27.06
N PHE A 4 -60.96 13.43 -26.77
CA PHE A 4 -60.10 13.50 -25.59
C PHE A 4 -59.00 14.53 -25.83
N HIS A 5 -58.90 15.54 -24.95
CA HIS A 5 -57.78 16.47 -24.93
C HIS A 5 -56.78 15.99 -23.88
N VAL A 6 -55.64 15.48 -24.33
CA VAL A 6 -54.49 15.23 -23.46
C VAL A 6 -53.74 16.56 -23.32
N ARG A 7 -53.74 17.14 -22.12
CA ARG A 7 -52.85 18.27 -21.81
C ARG A 7 -51.45 17.70 -21.56
N LEU A 8 -50.53 17.93 -22.50
CA LEU A 8 -49.10 17.84 -22.20
C LEU A 8 -48.72 19.03 -21.33
N SER A 9 -48.47 18.78 -20.04
CA SER A 9 -47.84 19.77 -19.17
C SER A 9 -46.35 19.83 -19.50
N VAL A 10 -45.95 20.81 -20.29
CA VAL A 10 -44.53 21.18 -20.45
C VAL A 10 -44.07 21.69 -19.08
N ILE A 11 -43.17 20.95 -18.44
CA ILE A 11 -42.60 21.35 -17.15
C ILE A 11 -41.71 22.56 -17.40
N THR A 12 -42.24 23.75 -17.16
CA THR A 12 -41.49 25.00 -17.16
C THR A 12 -40.45 24.92 -16.03
N LEU A 13 -39.15 24.93 -16.36
CA LEU A 13 -38.08 25.01 -15.37
C LEU A 13 -38.14 26.38 -14.70
N THR A 14 -38.81 26.46 -13.55
CA THR A 14 -38.85 27.66 -12.71
C THR A 14 -37.49 27.84 -12.02
N LYS A 15 -37.14 29.10 -11.70
CA LYS A 15 -35.87 29.51 -11.05
C LYS A 15 -35.56 28.73 -9.76
N ASP A 16 -36.58 28.22 -9.08
CA ASP A 16 -36.47 27.38 -7.88
C ASP A 16 -35.84 26.01 -8.16
N ASN A 17 -36.11 25.42 -9.33
CA ASN A 17 -35.48 24.15 -9.74
C ASN A 17 -33.99 24.34 -10.02
N SER A 18 -33.58 25.52 -10.49
CA SER A 18 -32.15 25.87 -10.66
C SER A 18 -31.43 25.97 -9.32
N MET A 19 -32.06 26.54 -8.29
CA MET A 19 -31.48 26.59 -6.95
C MET A 19 -31.42 25.22 -6.28
N ALA A 20 -32.47 24.40 -6.45
CA ALA A 20 -32.49 23.01 -5.95
C ALA A 20 -31.40 22.16 -6.62
N LEU A 21 -31.22 22.28 -7.93
CA LEU A 21 -30.18 21.57 -8.69
C LEU A 21 -28.77 21.98 -8.27
N LYS A 22 -28.54 23.29 -8.04
CA LYS A 22 -27.26 23.79 -7.50
C LYS A 22 -26.95 23.23 -6.11
N ARG A 23 -27.97 23.13 -5.24
CA ARG A 23 -27.81 22.55 -3.90
C ARG A 23 -27.47 21.06 -3.97
N ILE A 24 -28.16 20.30 -4.82
CA ILE A 24 -27.86 18.88 -5.03
C ILE A 24 -26.44 18.69 -5.57
N PHE A 25 -26.02 19.53 -6.52
CA PHE A 25 -24.66 19.48 -7.07
C PHE A 25 -23.60 19.80 -6.01
N ILE A 26 -23.82 20.81 -5.17
CA ILE A 26 -22.93 21.15 -4.05
C ILE A 26 -22.86 19.99 -3.05
N LEU A 27 -23.99 19.34 -2.74
CA LEU A 27 -24.02 18.18 -1.84
C LEU A 27 -23.23 17.01 -2.41
N ILE A 28 -23.41 16.68 -3.70
CA ILE A 28 -22.63 15.62 -4.38
C ILE A 28 -21.14 15.97 -4.37
N LEU A 29 -20.77 17.21 -4.71
CA LEU A 29 -19.39 17.65 -4.69
C LEU A 29 -18.78 17.56 -3.28
N SER A 30 -19.54 17.96 -2.25
CA SER A 30 -19.10 17.85 -0.86
C SER A 30 -18.94 16.40 -0.39
N CYS A 31 -19.83 15.49 -0.78
CA CYS A 31 -19.70 14.06 -0.51
C CYS A 31 -18.48 13.46 -1.21
N LEU A 32 -18.22 13.82 -2.47
CA LEU A 32 -17.06 13.38 -3.22
C LEU A 32 -15.75 13.91 -2.61
N MET A 33 -15.73 15.16 -2.15
CA MET A 33 -14.56 15.73 -1.46
C MET A 33 -14.32 15.08 -0.09
N TYR A 34 -15.37 14.78 0.68
CA TYR A 34 -15.26 14.03 1.94
C TYR A 34 -14.76 12.60 1.71
N GLY A 35 -15.18 11.95 0.63
CA GLY A 35 -14.71 10.61 0.24
C GLY A 35 -13.23 10.55 -0.17
N MET A 36 -12.61 11.70 -0.51
CA MET A 36 -11.19 11.79 -0.86
C MET A 36 -10.27 12.16 0.32
N LEU A 37 -10.81 12.57 1.48
CA LEU A 37 -10.01 12.85 2.69
C LEU A 37 -9.12 11.68 3.16
N PRO A 38 -9.52 10.40 3.10
CA PRO A 38 -8.64 9.31 3.53
C PRO A 38 -7.41 9.10 2.62
N VAL A 39 -7.37 9.73 1.44
CA VAL A 39 -6.23 9.62 0.49
C VAL A 39 -5.02 10.48 0.93
N LEU A 40 -5.18 11.36 1.92
CA LEU A 40 -4.11 12.27 2.37
C LEU A 40 -3.15 11.69 3.42
N LYS A 41 -3.38 10.46 3.90
CA LYS A 41 -2.53 9.82 4.91
C LYS A 41 -1.55 8.83 4.27
N ALA A 42 -0.49 9.36 3.65
CA ALA A 42 0.58 8.54 3.06
C ALA A 42 1.52 7.90 4.09
N GLN A 43 1.58 8.43 5.32
CA GLN A 43 2.54 8.04 6.35
C GLN A 43 1.79 7.58 7.62
N ILE A 44 2.16 6.41 8.14
CA ILE A 44 1.75 5.93 9.46
C ILE A 44 2.67 6.50 10.55
N THR A 45 2.17 6.62 11.77
CA THR A 45 2.97 7.01 12.93
C THR A 45 3.92 5.87 13.36
N PRO A 46 5.01 6.16 14.10
CA PRO A 46 5.87 5.12 14.65
C PRO A 46 5.13 4.12 15.53
N TRP A 47 4.14 4.57 16.31
CA TRP A 47 3.31 3.71 17.14
C TRP A 47 2.45 2.76 16.31
N GLU A 48 1.83 3.26 15.24
CA GLU A 48 1.08 2.44 14.30
C GLU A 48 1.99 1.42 13.60
N ALA A 49 3.20 1.82 13.18
CA ALA A 49 4.17 0.92 12.55
C ALA A 49 4.58 -0.24 13.48
N ILE A 50 4.99 0.06 14.72
CA ILE A 50 5.37 -0.98 15.69
C ILE A 50 4.19 -1.88 16.01
N SER A 51 2.97 -1.33 16.08
CA SER A 51 1.76 -2.13 16.29
C SER A 51 1.43 -3.06 15.12
N GLN A 52 1.98 -2.84 13.93
CA GLN A 52 1.83 -3.75 12.78
C GLN A 52 2.93 -4.82 12.72
N MET A 53 4.14 -4.54 13.23
CA MET A 53 5.27 -5.47 13.13
C MET A 53 5.13 -6.75 13.98
N GLN A 54 4.36 -6.70 15.07
CA GLN A 54 3.98 -7.86 15.91
C GLN A 54 5.13 -8.85 16.15
N LYS A 55 4.98 -10.14 15.79
CA LYS A 55 6.00 -11.17 16.03
C LYS A 55 6.99 -11.23 14.88
N GLY A 56 8.27 -10.98 15.18
CA GLY A 56 9.35 -10.96 14.18
C GLY A 56 10.27 -12.18 14.19
N ILE A 57 10.88 -12.48 13.03
CA ILE A 57 11.99 -13.43 12.86
C ILE A 57 13.17 -12.80 12.13
N ASN A 58 14.40 -13.27 12.38
CA ASN A 58 15.57 -12.92 11.58
C ASN A 58 15.91 -14.06 10.60
N MET A 59 16.13 -13.71 9.33
CA MET A 59 16.79 -14.59 8.37
C MET A 59 18.31 -14.47 8.54
N GLY A 60 18.82 -14.90 9.70
CA GLY A 60 20.24 -14.80 10.05
C GLY A 60 21.11 -15.69 9.18
N ASN A 61 22.42 -15.43 9.17
CA ASN A 61 23.44 -16.25 8.50
C ASN A 61 23.20 -16.53 7.00
N THR A 62 22.34 -15.74 6.35
CA THR A 62 21.95 -15.95 4.94
C THR A 62 22.61 -14.92 4.04
N LEU A 63 22.31 -13.63 4.23
CA LEU A 63 22.93 -12.51 3.50
C LEU A 63 24.00 -11.76 4.31
N GLU A 64 24.27 -12.20 5.54
CA GLU A 64 25.36 -11.72 6.41
C GLU A 64 26.74 -12.31 6.10
N PRO A 65 26.89 -13.56 5.60
CA PRO A 65 28.19 -14.10 5.25
C PRO A 65 28.84 -13.34 4.07
N PRO A 66 30.17 -13.48 3.86
CA PRO A 66 30.86 -12.93 2.68
C PRO A 66 30.23 -13.26 1.33
N ASP A 67 29.69 -14.47 1.17
CA ASP A 67 28.88 -14.87 0.02
C ASP A 67 27.67 -15.67 0.52
N GLU A 68 26.55 -15.57 -0.18
CA GLU A 68 25.34 -16.32 0.16
C GLU A 68 25.52 -17.84 -0.09
N GLY A 69 25.08 -18.66 0.86
CA GLY A 69 25.02 -20.12 0.74
C GLY A 69 25.88 -20.86 1.77
N TYR A 70 26.42 -22.02 1.36
CA TYR A 70 27.17 -22.90 2.25
C TYR A 70 28.66 -22.50 2.36
N TRP A 71 29.38 -23.21 3.24
CA TRP A 71 30.82 -23.10 3.44
C TRP A 71 31.62 -23.14 2.11
N PRO A 72 32.75 -22.42 1.97
CA PRO A 72 33.49 -21.67 2.99
C PRO A 72 33.13 -20.20 3.16
N ALA A 73 32.53 -19.58 2.14
CA ALA A 73 32.19 -18.16 2.18
C ALA A 73 30.82 -17.89 2.80
N GLY A 74 29.94 -18.90 2.80
CA GLY A 74 28.66 -18.86 3.48
C GLY A 74 28.69 -19.50 4.88
N TRP A 75 27.79 -19.09 5.77
CA TRP A 75 27.71 -19.56 7.17
C TRP A 75 26.75 -20.74 7.35
N ASN A 76 26.84 -21.71 6.45
CA ASN A 76 26.13 -23.00 6.51
C ASN A 76 24.60 -22.93 6.38
N ASN A 77 24.06 -21.83 5.86
CA ASN A 77 22.66 -21.75 5.44
C ASN A 77 22.56 -21.91 3.91
N PRO A 78 21.47 -22.48 3.38
CA PRO A 78 21.17 -22.35 1.96
C PRO A 78 20.97 -20.89 1.57
N LYS A 79 20.96 -20.63 0.25
CA LYS A 79 20.55 -19.32 -0.27
C LYS A 79 19.10 -19.02 0.11
N ALA A 80 18.76 -17.74 0.22
CA ALA A 80 17.40 -17.30 0.47
C ALA A 80 16.48 -17.79 -0.66
N GLU A 81 15.37 -18.41 -0.28
CA GLU A 81 14.35 -18.90 -1.20
C GLU A 81 13.00 -18.29 -0.83
N GLU A 82 12.13 -18.09 -1.83
CA GLU A 82 10.77 -17.56 -1.64
C GLU A 82 9.97 -18.41 -0.64
N LEU A 83 10.15 -19.74 -0.70
CA LEU A 83 9.55 -20.71 0.21
C LEU A 83 9.76 -20.37 1.70
N TYR A 84 10.89 -19.75 2.07
CA TYR A 84 11.12 -19.40 3.46
C TYR A 84 10.14 -18.35 3.97
N PHE A 85 9.73 -17.40 3.12
CA PHE A 85 8.72 -16.41 3.48
C PHE A 85 7.35 -17.07 3.67
N ASP A 86 6.97 -18.01 2.81
CA ASP A 86 5.75 -18.81 3.00
C ASP A 86 5.79 -19.58 4.32
N MET A 87 6.94 -20.17 4.66
CA MET A 87 7.14 -20.88 5.93
C MET A 87 7.07 -19.93 7.14
N TYR A 88 7.59 -18.71 7.04
CA TYR A 88 7.50 -17.71 8.10
C TYR A 88 6.07 -17.25 8.33
N GLU A 89 5.31 -17.02 7.24
CA GLU A 89 3.87 -16.71 7.32
C GLU A 89 3.10 -17.87 7.97
N GLN A 90 3.33 -19.12 7.53
CA GLN A 90 2.72 -20.32 8.13
C GLN A 90 3.08 -20.49 9.62
N ALA A 91 4.27 -20.06 10.03
CA ALA A 91 4.71 -20.04 11.43
C ALA A 91 4.20 -18.82 12.23
N ALA A 92 3.31 -18.01 11.63
CA ALA A 92 2.71 -16.81 12.19
C ALA A 92 3.76 -15.78 12.64
N PHE A 93 4.73 -15.49 11.78
CA PHE A 93 5.57 -14.29 11.89
C PHE A 93 5.01 -13.18 11.00
N ASP A 94 4.86 -11.99 11.56
CA ASP A 94 4.33 -10.80 10.87
C ASP A 94 5.45 -9.94 10.28
N CYS A 95 6.68 -10.13 10.74
CA CYS A 95 7.84 -9.35 10.32
C CYS A 95 9.07 -10.23 10.13
N VAL A 96 9.80 -10.02 9.03
CA VAL A 96 11.08 -10.67 8.76
C VAL A 96 12.16 -9.59 8.71
N ARG A 97 13.17 -9.69 9.57
CA ARG A 97 14.39 -8.90 9.46
C ARG A 97 15.39 -9.64 8.58
N ILE A 98 15.86 -8.96 7.54
CA ILE A 98 16.84 -9.47 6.58
C ILE A 98 18.16 -8.73 6.83
N PRO A 99 19.08 -9.30 7.62
CA PRO A 99 20.40 -8.71 7.79
C PRO A 99 21.27 -8.97 6.56
N VAL A 100 21.92 -7.92 6.05
CA VAL A 100 22.74 -7.96 4.84
C VAL A 100 24.12 -7.38 5.11
N ARG A 101 25.16 -8.08 4.67
CA ARG A 101 26.54 -7.62 4.69
C ARG A 101 26.88 -6.95 3.35
N TRP A 102 27.46 -5.75 3.41
CA TRP A 102 27.81 -4.99 2.21
C TRP A 102 29.31 -4.80 1.98
N ASP A 103 30.17 -4.95 2.99
CA ASP A 103 31.61 -4.64 2.87
C ASP A 103 32.37 -5.52 1.87
N LYS A 104 31.82 -6.67 1.48
CA LYS A 104 32.36 -7.56 0.43
C LYS A 104 31.75 -7.33 -0.95
N HIS A 105 30.64 -6.60 -1.01
CA HIS A 105 29.85 -6.32 -2.20
C HIS A 105 29.86 -4.84 -2.56
N THR A 106 30.76 -4.04 -1.98
CA THR A 106 30.86 -2.60 -2.21
C THR A 106 32.25 -2.26 -2.76
N GLY A 107 32.30 -1.51 -3.86
CA GLY A 107 33.57 -1.02 -4.42
C GLY A 107 34.35 -0.14 -3.43
N ASN A 108 35.68 -0.17 -3.48
CA ASN A 108 36.55 0.51 -2.49
C ASN A 108 36.67 2.04 -2.65
N THR A 109 36.14 2.59 -3.74
CA THR A 109 36.23 4.02 -4.05
C THR A 109 34.87 4.55 -4.48
N SER A 110 34.62 5.85 -4.28
CA SER A 110 33.45 6.54 -4.81
C SER A 110 33.19 6.14 -6.29
N PRO A 111 31.97 5.74 -6.67
CA PRO A 111 30.71 5.89 -5.93
C PRO A 111 30.35 4.71 -5.00
N TYR A 112 31.30 3.86 -4.59
CA TYR A 112 31.08 2.68 -3.73
C TYR A 112 30.01 1.75 -4.32
N LYS A 113 30.14 1.43 -5.60
CA LYS A 113 29.17 0.63 -6.35
C LYS A 113 28.94 -0.72 -5.65
N ILE A 114 27.67 -1.07 -5.47
CA ILE A 114 27.24 -2.38 -4.99
C ILE A 114 27.12 -3.35 -6.19
N ASP A 115 27.58 -4.59 -6.04
CA ASP A 115 27.49 -5.64 -7.07
C ASP A 115 26.18 -6.45 -7.08
#